data_AF-A0A852VT97-F1
#
_entry.id   AF-A0A852VT97-F1
#
_cell.length_a   1.000
_cell.length_b   1.000
_cell.length_c   1.000
_cell.angle_alpha   90.00
_cell.angle_beta   90.00
_cell.angle_gamma   90.00
#
_symmetry.space_group_name_H-M   'P 1'
#
loop_
_entity.id
_entity.type
_entity.pdbx_description
1 polymer ?
#
loop_
_entity_poly.entity_id
_entity_poly.type
_entity_poly.pdbx_seq_one_letter_code
_entity_poly.pdbx_strand_id
1 'polypeptide(L)'
;MPPSHPRPEDAAALVDALTATGDHCAAEGEALIDHLVTVGDHATQAALETTIDAAVDVLRELSATCRELSLALSADAAPARRTSRASARVQDPR
;
A
#
# COMPACT_ATOMS: atom_id res chain seq x y z
N MET A 1 12.35 -6.33 22.08
CA MET A 1 12.45 -5.15 21.22
C MET A 1 11.75 -5.45 19.91
N PRO A 2 10.82 -4.58 19.44
CA PRO A 2 10.35 -4.69 18.07
C PRO A 2 11.52 -4.47 17.10
N PRO A 3 11.50 -5.08 15.90
CA PRO A 3 12.53 -4.83 14.90
C PRO A 3 12.60 -3.34 14.58
N SER A 4 13.81 -2.79 14.48
CA SER A 4 14.06 -1.36 14.26
C SER A 4 13.75 -0.88 12.85
N HIS A 5 13.43 -1.79 11.92
CA HIS A 5 13.00 -1.49 10.56
C HIS A 5 11.77 -2.33 10.21
N PRO A 6 10.73 -1.73 9.57
CA PRO A 6 9.57 -2.46 9.08
C PRO A 6 10.02 -3.52 8.07
N ARG A 7 9.45 -4.72 8.16
CA ARG A 7 9.85 -5.80 7.27
C ARG A 7 9.20 -5.59 5.90
N PRO A 8 9.85 -5.97 4.79
CA PRO A 8 9.30 -5.78 3.45
C PRO A 8 7.95 -6.52 3.27
N GLU A 9 7.76 -7.66 3.93
CA GLU A 9 6.47 -8.36 3.94
C GLU A 9 5.34 -7.54 4.59
N ASP A 10 5.64 -6.72 5.60
CA ASP A 10 4.65 -5.86 6.27
C ASP A 10 4.22 -4.72 5.34
N ALA A 11 5.14 -4.20 4.53
CA ALA A 11 4.85 -3.16 3.53
C ALA A 11 3.99 -3.70 2.39
N ALA A 12 4.27 -4.91 1.91
CA ALA A 12 3.44 -5.58 0.91
C ALA A 12 2.03 -5.85 1.44
N ALA A 13 1.91 -6.38 2.66
CA ALA A 13 0.62 -6.61 3.31
C ALA A 13 -0.19 -5.32 3.50
N LEU A 14 0.48 -4.19 3.81
CA LEU A 14 -0.17 -2.88 3.90
C LEU A 14 -0.71 -2.42 2.54
N VAL A 15 0.04 -2.59 1.45
CA VAL A 15 -0.41 -2.25 0.09
C VAL A 15 -1.64 -3.07 -0.29
N ASP A 16 -1.65 -4.37 0.00
CA ASP A 16 -2.78 -5.25 -0.28
C ASP A 16 -4.03 -4.83 0.54
N ALA A 17 -3.85 -4.52 1.82
CA ALA A 17 -4.93 -4.05 2.69
C ALA A 17 -5.52 -2.70 2.23
N LEU A 18 -4.67 -1.75 1.82
CA LEU A 18 -5.11 -0.47 1.28
C LEU A 18 -5.88 -0.63 -0.03
N THR A 19 -5.41 -1.52 -0.91
CA THR A 19 -6.09 -1.84 -2.18
C THR A 19 -7.48 -2.43 -1.91
N ALA A 20 -7.57 -3.45 -1.05
CA ALA A 20 -8.84 -4.08 -0.69
C ALA A 20 -9.82 -3.11 -0.02
N THR A 21 -9.31 -2.17 0.78
CA THR A 21 -10.14 -1.11 1.40
C THR A 21 -10.70 -0.17 0.34
N GLY A 22 -9.90 0.22 -0.66
CA GLY A 22 -10.35 1.02 -1.79
C GLY A 22 -11.46 0.36 -2.59
N ASP A 23 -11.29 -0.92 -2.93
CA ASP A 23 -12.30 -1.70 -3.65
C ASP A 23 -13.60 -1.82 -2.84
N HIS A 24 -13.51 -2.03 -1.52
CA HIS A 24 -14.68 -2.09 -0.66
C HIS A 24 -15.41 -0.75 -0.54
N CYS A 25 -14.69 0.36 -0.40
CA CYS A 25 -15.27 1.70 -0.37
C CYS A 25 -15.99 2.04 -1.67
N ALA A 26 -15.44 1.64 -2.82
CA ALA A 26 -16.11 1.83 -4.12
C ALA A 26 -17.44 1.04 -4.18
N ALA A 27 -17.43 -0.23 -3.80
CA ALA A 27 -18.61 -1.09 -3.84
C ALA A 27 -19.75 -0.62 -2.90
N GLU A 28 -19.41 -0.28 -1.64
CA GLU A 28 -20.41 0.25 -0.68
C GLU A 28 -20.91 1.63 -1.11
N GLY A 29 -20.04 2.43 -1.74
CA GLY A 29 -20.39 3.71 -2.32
C GLY A 29 -21.45 3.60 -3.42
N GLU A 30 -21.26 2.69 -4.37
CA GLU A 30 -22.24 2.38 -5.42
C GLU A 30 -23.59 1.95 -4.83
N ALA A 31 -23.59 1.07 -3.82
CA ALA A 31 -24.81 0.61 -3.16
C ALA A 31 -25.57 1.76 -2.47
N LEU A 32 -24.86 2.70 -1.87
CA LEU A 32 -25.45 3.87 -1.21
C LEU A 32 -26.02 4.87 -2.23
N ILE A 33 -25.34 5.07 -3.37
CA ILE A 33 -25.83 5.89 -4.50
C ILE A 33 -27.13 5.31 -5.06
N ASP A 34 -27.17 4.00 -5.32
CA ASP A 34 -28.38 3.32 -5.79
C ASP A 34 -29.55 3.52 -4.82
N HIS A 35 -29.28 3.48 -3.51
CA HIS A 35 -30.29 3.77 -2.50
C HIS A 35 -30.81 5.22 -2.58
N LEU A 36 -29.91 6.20 -2.74
CA LEU A 36 -30.27 7.62 -2.88
C LEU A 36 -31.07 7.90 -4.16
N VAL A 37 -30.74 7.23 -5.27
CA VAL A 37 -31.54 7.25 -6.50
C VAL A 37 -32.97 6.78 -6.22
N THR A 38 -33.12 5.74 -5.39
CA THR A 38 -34.43 5.20 -5.02
C THR A 38 -35.26 6.20 -4.19
N VAL A 39 -34.60 7.02 -3.37
CA VAL A 39 -35.23 8.03 -2.49
C VAL A 39 -35.48 9.36 -3.21
N GLY A 40 -34.78 9.63 -4.32
CA GLY A 40 -34.95 10.83 -5.14
C GLY A 40 -34.18 12.07 -4.64
N ASP A 41 -33.17 11.88 -3.79
CA ASP A 41 -32.32 12.96 -3.28
C ASP A 41 -31.04 13.12 -4.12
N HIS A 42 -31.19 13.79 -5.27
CA HIS A 42 -30.09 13.96 -6.23
C HIS A 42 -28.97 14.89 -5.72
N ALA A 43 -29.24 15.78 -4.77
CA ALA A 43 -28.21 16.66 -4.22
C ALA A 43 -27.28 15.88 -3.28
N THR A 44 -27.85 15.04 -2.42
CA THR A 44 -27.07 14.13 -1.58
C THR A 44 -26.34 13.08 -2.41
N GLN A 45 -26.97 12.60 -3.49
CA GLN A 45 -26.34 11.67 -4.43
C GLN A 45 -25.04 12.24 -5.03
N ALA A 46 -25.10 13.44 -5.62
CA ALA A 46 -23.94 14.06 -6.27
C ALA A 46 -22.80 14.38 -5.27
N ALA A 47 -23.15 14.82 -4.05
CA ALA A 47 -22.19 15.07 -3.00
C ALA A 47 -21.49 13.77 -2.53
N LEU A 48 -22.24 12.68 -2.47
CA LEU A 48 -21.71 11.37 -2.10
C LEU A 48 -20.81 10.78 -3.19
N GLU A 49 -21.23 10.81 -4.46
CA GLU A 49 -20.42 10.41 -5.62
C GLU A 49 -19.05 11.10 -5.59
N THR A 50 -19.06 12.44 -5.45
CA THR A 50 -17.84 13.24 -5.34
C THR A 50 -16.95 12.81 -4.16
N THR A 51 -17.56 12.45 -3.03
CA THR A 51 -16.83 12.03 -1.83
C THR A 51 -16.20 10.65 -1.99
N ILE A 52 -16.91 9.71 -2.63
CA ILE A 52 -16.41 8.37 -2.91
C ILE A 52 -15.22 8.45 -3.89
N ASP A 53 -15.36 9.22 -4.97
CA ASP A 53 -14.29 9.41 -5.95
C ASP A 53 -13.03 9.99 -5.27
N ALA A 54 -13.19 11.03 -4.46
CA ALA A 54 -12.08 11.62 -3.71
C ALA A 54 -11.43 10.62 -2.73
N ALA A 55 -12.21 9.78 -2.06
CA ALA A 55 -11.70 8.76 -1.16
C ALA A 55 -10.91 7.67 -1.92
N VAL A 56 -11.41 7.21 -3.06
CA VAL A 56 -10.72 6.25 -3.93
C VAL A 56 -9.41 6.81 -4.44
N ASP A 57 -9.38 8.09 -4.86
CA ASP A 57 -8.16 8.74 -5.32
C ASP A 57 -7.10 8.83 -4.21
N VAL A 58 -7.49 9.21 -2.98
CA VAL A 58 -6.57 9.24 -1.83
C VAL A 58 -6.02 7.85 -1.50
N LEU A 59 -6.86 6.80 -1.58
CA LEU A 59 -6.41 5.43 -1.33
C LEU A 59 -5.43 4.94 -2.40
N ARG A 60 -5.67 5.29 -3.67
CA ARG A 60 -4.75 4.99 -4.78
C ARG A 60 -3.42 5.70 -4.62
N GLU A 61 -3.43 6.98 -4.23
CA GLU A 61 -2.22 7.75 -3.96
C GLU A 61 -1.41 7.14 -2.80
N LEU A 62 -2.06 6.83 -1.68
CA LEU A 62 -1.42 6.17 -0.54
C LEU A 62 -0.82 4.81 -0.93
N SER A 63 -1.54 4.00 -1.71
CA SER A 63 -1.02 2.73 -2.22
C SER A 63 0.23 2.95 -3.10
N ALA A 64 0.24 3.97 -3.96
CA ALA A 64 1.39 4.29 -4.80
C ALA A 64 2.59 4.71 -3.95
N THR A 65 2.39 5.60 -2.96
CA THR A 65 3.44 6.01 -2.02
C THR A 65 3.99 4.82 -1.22
N CYS A 66 3.14 3.91 -0.76
CA CYS A 66 3.59 2.71 -0.06
C CYS A 66 4.43 1.78 -0.96
N ARG A 67 4.07 1.63 -2.24
CA ARG A 67 4.88 0.87 -3.22
C ARG A 67 6.24 1.52 -3.45
N GLU A 68 6.29 2.84 -3.62
CA GLU A 68 7.54 3.58 -3.76
C GLU A 68 8.44 3.43 -2.53
N LEU A 69 7.87 3.55 -1.33
CA LEU A 69 8.58 3.32 -0.08
C LEU A 69 9.12 1.89 0.02
N SER A 70 8.32 0.89 -0.36
CA SER A 70 8.74 -0.52 -0.37
C SER A 70 9.92 -0.76 -1.34
N LEU A 71 9.91 -0.13 -2.51
CA LEU A 71 11.01 -0.21 -3.47
C LEU A 71 12.28 0.48 -2.94
N ALA A 72 12.14 1.67 -2.33
CA ALA A 72 13.24 2.41 -1.73
C ALA A 72 13.91 1.62 -0.59
N LEU A 73 13.11 1.04 0.32
CA LEU A 73 13.60 0.20 1.43
C LEU A 73 14.28 -1.08 0.91
N SER A 74 13.76 -1.68 -0.16
CA SER A 74 14.36 -2.87 -0.78
C SER A 74 15.72 -2.56 -1.45
N ALA A 75 15.87 -1.36 -2.03
CA ALA A 75 17.13 -0.91 -2.60
C ALA A 75 18.20 -0.65 -1.52
N ASP A 76 17.80 -0.11 -0.37
CA ASP A 76 18.71 0.17 0.76
C ASP A 76 19.16 -1.10 1.50
N ALA A 77 18.37 -2.18 1.46
CA ALA A 77 18.77 -3.49 1.99
C ALA A 77 19.80 -4.24 1.12
N ALA A 78 19.99 -3.84 -0.15
CA ALA A 78 20.82 -4.55 -1.12
C ALA A 78 22.37 -4.47 -0.92
N PRO A 79 23.00 -3.53 -0.19
CA PRO A 79 24.47 -3.50 -0.08
C PRO A 79 25.06 -4.50 0.92
N ALA A 80 24.30 -5.00 1.90
CA ALA A 80 24.87 -5.75 3.02
C ALA A 80 25.22 -7.23 2.71
N ARG A 81 24.75 -7.79 1.60
CA ARG A 81 24.88 -9.24 1.30
C ARG A 81 26.11 -9.62 0.48
N ARG A 82 26.93 -8.66 0.02
CA ARG A 82 28.12 -8.93 -0.83
C ARG A 82 29.46 -8.96 -0.10
N THR A 83 29.56 -8.57 1.17
CA THR A 83 30.85 -8.51 1.88
C THR A 83 31.23 -9.79 2.63
N SER A 84 30.30 -10.73 2.86
CA SER A 84 30.58 -11.94 3.66
C SER A 84 31.34 -13.04 2.89
N ARG A 85 31.35 -13.05 1.55
CA ARG A 85 31.98 -14.14 0.77
C ARG A 85 33.44 -13.89 0.34
N ALA A 86 33.96 -12.69 0.58
CA ALA A 86 35.34 -12.33 0.21
C ALA A 86 36.38 -12.61 1.31
N SER A 87 35.98 -12.86 2.56
CA SER A 87 36.90 -13.19 3.67
C SER A 87 37.23 -14.67 3.83
N ALA A 88 36.63 -15.57 3.04
CA ALA A 88 36.85 -17.02 3.17
C ALA A 88 37.92 -17.61 2.21
N ARG A 89 38.76 -16.78 1.58
CA ARG A 89 39.85 -17.24 0.69
C ARG A 89 41.26 -16.89 1.15
N VAL A 90 41.42 -16.32 2.34
CA VAL A 90 42.74 -15.98 2.90
C VAL A 90 42.88 -16.61 4.28
N GLN A 91 42.96 -17.94 4.33
CA GLN A 91 43.52 -18.70 5.45
C GLN A 91 43.64 -20.16 5.03
N ASP A 92 44.64 -20.45 4.19
CA ASP A 92 45.25 -21.78 4.17
C ASP A 92 46.77 -21.62 4.10
N PRO A 93 47.46 -21.69 5.25
CA PRO A 93 48.88 -21.92 5.30
C PRO A 93 49.14 -23.33 5.87
N ARG A 94 49.49 -24.29 5.00
CA ARG A 94 50.68 -25.15 5.12
C ARG A 94 50.70 -26.25 4.06
#